data_AF-A0A1G6WG11-F1
#
_entry.id   AF-A0A1G6WG11-F1
#
_cell.length_a   1.000
_cell.length_b   1.000
_cell.length_c   1.000
_cell.angle_alpha   90.00
_cell.angle_beta   90.00
_cell.angle_gamma   90.00
#
_symmetry.space_group_name_H-M   'P 1'
#
loop_
_entity.id
_entity.type
_entity.pdbx_description
1 polymer ?
#
loop_
_entity_poly.entity_id
_entity_poly.type
_entity_poly.pdbx_seq_one_letter_code
_entity_poly.pdbx_strand_id
1 'polypeptide(L)'
;MTKEAINEYLDELEHWLLNASAVISVEVSSTWVNQFPEEAAVFILREDDAIVYVSETGNLKNKMAELVSDNHFEDDMSGLLNDIIAKHLKLSYLLVDLGRKELEERILERISASKKTYTKAGKQQSHKNAYEKWTTEDDEKLELLFCEGKTVKELSAIFERNEGSINSRIKKLELREKYDR
;
A
#
# COMPACT_ATOMS: atom_id res chain seq x y z
N MET A 1 -27.76 -25.00 -2.20
CA MET A 1 -27.06 -24.41 -1.05
C MET A 1 -27.84 -23.18 -0.63
N THR A 2 -28.12 -22.98 0.66
CA THR A 2 -28.79 -21.77 1.15
C THR A 2 -27.79 -20.61 1.23
N LYS A 3 -28.24 -19.36 1.30
CA LYS A 3 -27.35 -18.19 1.40
C LYS A 3 -26.49 -18.26 2.66
N GLU A 4 -27.06 -18.79 3.74
CA GLU A 4 -26.41 -19.00 5.03
C GLU A 4 -25.27 -20.02 4.91
N ALA A 5 -25.53 -21.16 4.24
CA ALA A 5 -24.50 -22.19 4.03
C ALA A 5 -23.36 -21.71 3.11
N ILE A 6 -23.64 -20.86 2.12
CA ILE A 6 -22.60 -20.23 1.29
C ILE A 6 -21.72 -19.31 2.12
N ASN A 7 -22.33 -18.51 3.01
CA ASN A 7 -21.56 -17.60 3.86
C ASN A 7 -20.69 -18.33 4.87
N GLU A 8 -21.21 -19.38 5.50
CA GLU A 8 -20.46 -20.22 6.44
C GLU A 8 -19.27 -20.89 5.75
N TYR A 9 -19.47 -21.46 4.56
CA TYR A 9 -18.39 -22.00 3.74
C TYR A 9 -17.30 -20.95 3.43
N LEU A 10 -17.68 -19.76 2.99
CA LEU A 10 -16.73 -18.69 2.68
C LEU A 10 -16.00 -18.19 3.95
N ASP A 11 -16.67 -18.17 5.10
CA ASP A 11 -16.06 -17.79 6.39
C ASP A 11 -14.99 -18.81 6.82
N GLU A 12 -15.25 -20.10 6.62
CA GLU A 12 -14.26 -21.16 6.87
C GLU A 12 -13.03 -21.02 5.95
N LEU A 13 -13.25 -20.79 4.65
CA LEU A 13 -12.15 -20.57 3.70
C LEU A 13 -11.33 -19.33 4.05
N GLU A 14 -11.99 -18.21 4.39
CA GLU A 14 -11.32 -16.99 4.84
C GLU A 14 -10.50 -17.29 6.10
N HIS A 15 -11.10 -17.91 7.11
CA HIS A 15 -10.40 -18.23 8.35
C HIS A 15 -9.16 -19.07 8.09
N TRP A 16 -9.28 -20.10 7.25
CA TRP A 16 -8.18 -21.00 6.93
C TRP A 16 -7.07 -20.26 6.17
N LEU A 17 -7.41 -19.53 5.11
CA LEU A 17 -6.42 -18.78 4.33
C LEU A 17 -5.72 -17.71 5.17
N LEU A 18 -6.45 -17.00 6.04
CA LEU A 18 -5.87 -15.90 6.82
C LEU A 18 -5.08 -16.37 8.05
N ASN A 19 -5.42 -17.50 8.66
CA ASN A 19 -4.88 -17.87 9.98
C ASN A 19 -4.24 -19.27 10.05
N ALA A 20 -4.67 -20.21 9.21
CA ALA A 20 -4.25 -21.62 9.30
C ALA A 20 -3.34 -22.06 8.15
N SER A 21 -3.37 -21.36 7.02
CA SER A 21 -2.56 -21.67 5.86
C SER A 21 -1.07 -21.47 6.14
N ALA A 22 -0.24 -22.25 5.43
CA ALA A 22 1.20 -22.09 5.52
C ALA A 22 1.62 -20.68 5.08
N VAL A 23 2.68 -20.17 5.71
CA VAL A 23 3.32 -18.91 5.33
C VAL A 23 4.67 -19.25 4.73
N ILE A 24 4.79 -19.03 3.41
CA ILE A 24 5.92 -19.46 2.59
C ILE A 24 6.70 -18.20 2.19
N SER A 25 8.00 -18.14 2.50
CA SER A 25 8.85 -17.05 2.00
C SER A 25 8.91 -17.09 0.48
N VAL A 26 8.78 -15.95 -0.18
CA VAL A 26 8.88 -15.87 -1.64
C VAL A 26 10.35 -16.01 -2.05
N GLU A 27 10.63 -16.76 -3.12
CA GLU A 27 11.97 -16.84 -3.69
C GLU A 27 11.90 -16.81 -5.21
N VAL A 28 12.83 -16.09 -5.83
CA VAL A 28 12.93 -16.01 -7.29
C VAL A 28 13.76 -17.19 -7.81
N SER A 29 13.14 -18.37 -7.83
CA SER A 29 13.77 -19.59 -8.35
C SER A 29 12.74 -20.54 -8.97
N SER A 30 13.17 -21.33 -9.95
CA SER A 30 12.33 -22.38 -10.54
C SER A 30 11.98 -23.46 -9.52
N THR A 31 12.89 -23.77 -8.58
CA THR A 31 12.64 -24.70 -7.47
C THR A 31 11.48 -24.24 -6.60
N TRP A 32 11.46 -22.95 -6.26
CA TRP A 32 10.37 -22.35 -5.49
C TRP A 32 9.05 -22.42 -6.25
N VAL A 33 9.03 -22.12 -7.55
CA VAL A 33 7.82 -22.23 -8.38
C VAL A 33 7.31 -23.68 -8.45
N ASN A 34 8.21 -24.65 -8.58
CA ASN A 34 7.85 -26.05 -8.76
C ASN A 34 7.30 -26.73 -7.50
N GLN A 35 7.33 -26.08 -6.33
CA GLN A 35 6.69 -26.61 -5.12
C GLN A 35 5.16 -26.44 -5.14
N PHE A 36 4.63 -25.57 -6.01
CA PHE A 36 3.21 -25.26 -6.05
C PHE A 36 2.43 -26.17 -7.01
N PRO A 37 1.17 -26.50 -6.68
CA PRO A 37 0.30 -27.31 -7.53
C PRO A 37 -0.20 -26.53 -8.76
N GLU A 38 -0.54 -27.27 -9.82
CA GLU A 38 -1.19 -26.76 -11.04
C GLU A 38 -2.71 -26.70 -10.89
N GLU A 39 -3.17 -26.18 -9.75
CA GLU A 39 -4.56 -26.16 -9.33
C GLU A 39 -5.07 -24.73 -9.12
N ALA A 40 -6.40 -24.59 -9.12
CA ALA A 40 -7.03 -23.32 -8.88
C ALA A 40 -7.00 -22.95 -7.38
N ALA A 41 -6.69 -21.69 -7.09
CA ALA A 41 -6.40 -21.25 -5.74
C ALA A 41 -6.75 -19.78 -5.53
N VAL A 42 -6.85 -19.39 -4.26
CA VAL A 42 -6.74 -17.99 -3.82
C VAL A 42 -5.46 -17.87 -3.02
N PHE A 43 -4.66 -16.85 -3.30
CA PHE A 43 -3.43 -16.59 -2.57
C PHE A 43 -3.38 -15.16 -2.06
N ILE A 44 -2.62 -14.96 -1.00
CA ILE A 44 -2.34 -13.66 -0.38
C ILE A 44 -0.83 -13.45 -0.28
N LEU A 45 -0.41 -12.20 -0.41
CA LEU A 45 0.94 -11.77 -0.05
C LEU A 45 0.89 -10.95 1.22
N ARG A 46 1.86 -11.21 2.09
CA ARG A 46 2.06 -10.54 3.36
C ARG A 46 3.40 -9.82 3.35
N GLU A 47 3.39 -8.58 3.82
CA GLU A 47 4.58 -7.82 4.19
C GLU A 47 4.46 -7.51 5.69
N ASP A 48 5.45 -7.92 6.48
CA ASP A 48 5.43 -7.78 7.96
C ASP A 48 4.11 -8.27 8.59
N ASP A 49 3.65 -9.45 8.15
CA ASP A 49 2.39 -10.11 8.52
C ASP A 49 1.09 -9.38 8.12
N ALA A 50 1.19 -8.17 7.56
CA ALA A 50 0.07 -7.44 7.00
C ALA A 50 -0.23 -7.89 5.56
N ILE A 51 -1.50 -8.13 5.27
CA ILE A 51 -1.93 -8.56 3.93
C ILE A 51 -1.88 -7.36 2.98
N VAL A 52 -0.98 -7.41 2.01
CA VAL A 52 -0.75 -6.32 1.04
C VAL A 52 -1.42 -6.59 -0.31
N TYR A 53 -1.64 -7.87 -0.64
CA TYR A 53 -2.23 -8.31 -1.90
C TYR A 53 -3.02 -9.60 -1.71
N VAL A 54 -4.06 -9.78 -2.53
CA VAL A 54 -4.85 -11.01 -2.64
C VAL A 54 -5.25 -11.16 -4.11
N SER A 55 -5.25 -12.39 -4.61
CA SER A 55 -5.72 -12.70 -5.96
C SER A 55 -6.19 -14.15 -6.10
N GLU A 56 -7.22 -14.35 -6.93
CA GLU A 56 -7.60 -15.67 -7.41
C GLU A 56 -6.80 -16.09 -8.66
N THR A 57 -6.61 -17.38 -8.84
CA THR A 57 -6.00 -17.94 -10.04
C THR A 57 -6.60 -19.29 -10.39
N GLY A 58 -6.69 -19.59 -11.68
CA GLY A 58 -7.03 -20.93 -12.18
C GLY A 58 -5.85 -21.92 -12.13
N ASN A 59 -4.62 -21.43 -11.97
CA ASN A 59 -3.43 -22.25 -11.86
C ASN A 59 -2.38 -21.53 -10.99
N LEU A 60 -2.17 -22.05 -9.78
CA LEU A 60 -1.29 -21.44 -8.79
C LEU A 60 0.16 -21.42 -9.25
N LYS A 61 0.69 -22.55 -9.72
CA LYS A 61 2.08 -22.65 -10.20
C LYS A 61 2.40 -21.65 -11.32
N ASN A 62 1.55 -21.55 -12.34
CA ASN A 62 1.73 -20.57 -13.43
C ASN A 62 1.72 -19.15 -12.89
N LYS A 63 0.82 -18.86 -11.93
CA LYS A 63 0.76 -17.52 -11.35
C LYS A 63 1.98 -17.18 -10.50
N MET A 64 2.54 -18.16 -9.79
CA MET A 64 3.79 -18.01 -9.05
C MET A 64 4.98 -17.82 -9.98
N ALA A 65 4.99 -18.51 -11.13
CA ALA A 65 5.98 -18.29 -12.18
C ALA A 65 5.93 -16.85 -12.70
N GLU A 66 4.73 -16.36 -13.07
CA GLU A 66 4.52 -14.97 -13.50
C GLU A 66 5.05 -13.98 -12.46
N LEU A 67 4.69 -14.17 -11.18
CA LEU A 67 5.06 -13.30 -10.07
C LEU A 67 6.57 -13.13 -9.92
N VAL A 68 7.36 -14.19 -10.17
CA VAL A 68 8.82 -14.17 -10.02
C VAL A 68 9.57 -14.01 -11.34
N SER A 69 8.88 -14.05 -12.48
CA SER A 69 9.51 -14.03 -13.81
C SER A 69 9.59 -12.64 -14.45
N ASP A 70 8.75 -11.69 -14.03
CA ASP A 70 8.61 -10.43 -14.75
C ASP A 70 9.29 -9.27 -14.03
N ASN A 71 10.49 -8.95 -14.50
CA ASN A 71 11.11 -7.65 -14.32
C ASN A 71 11.95 -7.36 -15.55
N HIS A 72 11.32 -6.76 -16.58
CA HIS A 72 11.99 -6.13 -17.72
C HIS A 72 12.73 -4.85 -17.28
N PHE A 73 13.60 -4.94 -16.29
CA PHE A 73 14.54 -3.89 -15.91
C PHE A 73 15.96 -4.29 -16.32
N GLU A 74 16.85 -3.30 -16.49
CA GLU A 74 18.29 -3.56 -16.60
C GLU A 74 18.74 -4.46 -15.44
N ASP A 75 19.61 -5.44 -15.71
CA ASP A 75 19.89 -6.61 -14.84
C ASP A 75 20.11 -6.28 -13.35
N ASP A 76 20.72 -5.13 -13.04
CA ASP A 76 21.01 -4.69 -11.67
C ASP A 76 19.72 -4.37 -10.87
N MET A 77 18.70 -3.79 -11.50
CA MET A 77 17.44 -3.44 -10.85
C MET A 77 16.54 -4.66 -10.62
N SER A 78 16.58 -5.61 -11.55
CA SER A 78 15.88 -6.89 -11.42
C SER A 78 16.42 -7.69 -10.23
N GLY A 79 17.74 -7.69 -10.03
CA GLY A 79 18.37 -8.29 -8.86
C GLY A 79 17.90 -7.67 -7.54
N LEU A 80 17.90 -6.34 -7.45
CA LEU A 80 17.44 -5.62 -6.24
C LEU A 80 15.96 -5.87 -5.93
N LEU A 81 15.11 -5.91 -6.95
CA LEU A 81 13.68 -6.15 -6.77
C LEU A 81 13.42 -7.59 -6.32
N ASN A 82 14.11 -8.57 -6.91
CA ASN A 82 14.04 -9.96 -6.47
C ASN A 82 14.48 -10.12 -5.01
N ASP A 83 15.54 -9.41 -4.61
CA ASP A 83 16.03 -9.36 -3.24
C ASP A 83 14.99 -8.79 -2.27
N ILE A 84 14.34 -7.69 -2.64
CA ILE A 84 13.30 -7.05 -1.82
C ILE A 84 12.09 -7.98 -1.69
N ILE A 85 11.63 -8.55 -2.80
CA ILE A 85 10.52 -9.52 -2.83
C ILE A 85 10.84 -10.69 -1.90
N ALA A 86 12.03 -11.29 -2.03
CA ALA A 86 12.39 -12.45 -1.23
C ALA A 86 12.58 -12.14 0.27
N LYS A 87 13.02 -10.92 0.61
CA LYS A 87 13.23 -10.51 2.00
C LYS A 87 11.94 -10.13 2.71
N HIS A 88 11.01 -9.47 2.01
CA HIS A 88 9.87 -8.82 2.66
C HIS A 88 8.52 -9.47 2.35
N LEU A 89 8.41 -10.27 1.30
CA LEU A 89 7.14 -10.90 0.93
C LEU A 89 7.07 -12.36 1.36
N LYS A 90 5.93 -12.69 1.98
CA LYS A 90 5.52 -14.06 2.28
C LYS A 90 4.21 -14.35 1.58
N LEU A 91 4.07 -15.58 1.08
CA LEU A 91 2.89 -16.08 0.39
C LEU A 91 2.13 -17.05 1.29
N SER A 92 0.81 -16.93 1.29
CA SER A 92 -0.09 -17.99 1.74
C SER A 92 -1.10 -18.28 0.65
N TYR A 93 -1.54 -19.53 0.51
CA TYR A 93 -2.53 -19.91 -0.49
C TYR A 93 -3.49 -20.97 0.06
N LEU A 94 -4.64 -21.08 -0.60
CA LEU A 94 -5.64 -22.11 -0.37
C LEU A 94 -6.17 -22.59 -1.72
N LEU A 95 -6.20 -23.90 -1.91
CA LEU A 95 -6.85 -24.52 -3.07
C LEU A 95 -8.36 -24.43 -2.90
N VAL A 96 -9.05 -23.97 -3.94
CA VAL A 96 -10.47 -23.67 -3.85
C VAL A 96 -11.15 -24.04 -5.16
N ASP A 97 -12.00 -25.05 -5.11
CA ASP A 97 -12.73 -25.54 -6.29
C ASP A 97 -13.90 -24.62 -6.68
N LEU A 98 -14.56 -24.03 -5.68
CA LEU A 98 -15.73 -23.15 -5.84
C LEU A 98 -15.64 -21.95 -4.91
N GLY A 99 -16.05 -20.77 -5.39
CA GLY A 99 -16.12 -19.57 -4.56
C GLY A 99 -14.82 -18.74 -4.51
N ARG A 100 -13.88 -18.98 -5.43
CA ARG A 100 -12.59 -18.26 -5.47
C ARG A 100 -12.77 -16.75 -5.60
N LYS A 101 -13.68 -16.31 -6.47
CA LYS A 101 -13.92 -14.89 -6.72
C LYS A 101 -14.55 -14.21 -5.52
N GLU A 102 -15.55 -14.86 -4.93
CA GLU A 102 -16.25 -14.40 -3.75
C GLU A 102 -15.32 -14.32 -2.53
N LEU A 103 -14.41 -15.30 -2.38
CA LEU A 103 -13.39 -15.28 -1.33
C LEU A 103 -12.37 -14.14 -1.53
N GLU A 104 -11.88 -13.93 -2.75
CA GLU A 104 -11.00 -12.80 -3.09
C GLU A 104 -11.66 -11.47 -2.74
N GLU A 105 -12.90 -11.25 -3.19
CA GLU A 105 -13.67 -10.03 -2.93
C GLU A 105 -13.87 -9.78 -1.43
N ARG A 106 -14.22 -10.82 -0.66
CA ARG A 106 -14.39 -10.72 0.80
C ARG A 106 -13.09 -10.31 1.50
N ILE A 107 -11.96 -10.89 1.11
CA ILE A 107 -10.65 -10.53 1.67
C ILE A 107 -10.26 -9.10 1.26
N LEU A 108 -10.52 -8.70 0.01
CA LEU A 108 -10.29 -7.32 -0.45
C LEU A 108 -11.11 -6.30 0.35
N GLU A 109 -12.38 -6.58 0.62
CA GLU A 109 -13.22 -5.73 1.45
C GLU A 109 -12.64 -5.57 2.84
N ARG A 110 -12.17 -6.66 3.47
CA ARG A 110 -11.49 -6.64 4.77
C ARG A 110 -10.20 -5.80 4.75
N ILE A 111 -9.35 -5.98 3.73
CA ILE A 111 -8.13 -5.18 3.57
C ILE A 111 -8.51 -3.71 3.38
N SER A 112 -9.52 -3.39 2.58
CA SER A 112 -9.96 -2.02 2.35
C SER A 112 -10.55 -1.37 3.61
N ALA A 113 -11.30 -2.12 4.41
CA ALA A 113 -11.82 -1.68 5.70
C ALA A 113 -10.66 -1.40 6.68
N SER A 114 -9.67 -2.29 6.72
CA SER A 114 -8.46 -2.11 7.53
C SER A 114 -7.63 -0.90 7.06
N LYS A 115 -7.48 -0.70 5.75
CA LYS A 115 -6.83 0.47 5.14
C LYS A 115 -7.62 1.74 5.39
N LYS A 116 -8.96 1.72 5.49
CA LYS A 116 -9.80 2.86 5.91
C LYS A 116 -9.59 3.22 7.38
N THR A 117 -9.37 2.24 8.27
CA THR A 117 -8.92 2.50 9.66
C THR A 117 -7.47 3.01 9.70
N TYR A 118 -6.58 2.45 8.90
CA TYR A 118 -5.18 2.86 8.82
C TYR A 118 -4.99 4.22 8.12
N THR A 119 -5.88 4.63 7.21
CA THR A 119 -5.82 5.95 6.55
C THR A 119 -6.38 7.07 7.41
N LYS A 120 -7.16 6.78 8.46
CA LYS A 120 -7.46 7.77 9.51
C LYS A 120 -6.29 7.92 10.51
N ALA A 121 -5.53 6.87 10.79
CA ALA A 121 -4.43 6.91 11.77
C ALA A 121 -3.03 7.20 11.18
N GLY A 122 -2.76 6.76 9.94
CA GLY A 122 -1.45 6.81 9.28
C GLY A 122 -1.23 7.97 8.30
N LYS A 123 -2.23 8.83 8.10
CA LYS A 123 -2.07 10.13 7.41
C LYS A 123 -2.27 11.34 8.35
N GLN A 124 -2.20 11.11 9.65
CA GLN A 124 -2.32 12.15 10.69
C GLN A 124 -1.04 12.34 11.52
N GLN A 125 0.11 11.82 11.06
CA GLN A 125 1.40 11.95 11.76
C GLN A 125 2.52 12.63 10.95
N SER A 126 2.21 13.40 9.91
CA SER A 126 3.23 14.31 9.34
C SER A 126 2.80 15.75 9.06
N HIS A 127 1.49 16.07 9.04
CA HIS A 127 1.04 17.46 8.92
C HIS A 127 -0.31 17.66 9.64
N LYS A 128 -0.29 18.02 10.93
CA LYS A 128 -1.51 18.28 11.73
C LYS A 128 -2.46 19.30 11.07
N ASN A 129 -1.90 20.22 10.28
CA ASN A 129 -2.63 21.40 9.78
C ASN A 129 -2.94 21.34 8.27
N ALA A 130 -2.86 20.16 7.64
CA ALA A 130 -3.09 20.01 6.20
C ALA A 130 -4.53 20.39 5.74
N TYR A 131 -5.48 20.42 6.68
CA TYR A 131 -6.87 20.80 6.45
C TYR A 131 -7.31 22.05 7.23
N GLU A 132 -6.40 22.69 7.99
CA GLU A 132 -6.74 23.93 8.68
C GLU A 132 -6.76 25.10 7.70
N LYS A 133 -7.76 25.98 7.86
CA LYS A 133 -7.84 27.21 7.07
C LYS A 133 -6.68 28.10 7.48
N TRP A 134 -5.94 28.62 6.50
CA TRP A 134 -5.01 29.72 6.70
C TRP A 134 -5.74 30.89 7.35
N THR A 135 -5.28 31.33 8.52
CA THR A 135 -5.77 32.54 9.18
C THR A 135 -5.00 33.76 8.69
N THR A 136 -5.48 34.95 9.05
CA THR A 136 -4.76 36.20 8.77
C THR A 136 -3.40 36.21 9.47
N GLU A 137 -3.32 35.68 10.71
CA GLU A 137 -2.07 35.57 11.47
C GLU A 137 -1.07 34.60 10.82
N ASP A 138 -1.57 33.51 10.22
CA ASP A 138 -0.73 32.59 9.45
C ASP A 138 -0.14 33.27 8.21
N ASP A 139 -0.94 34.07 7.50
CA ASP A 139 -0.53 34.80 6.30
C ASP A 139 0.51 35.89 6.67
N GLU A 140 0.29 36.65 7.76
CA GLU A 140 1.24 37.64 8.29
C GLU A 140 2.58 37.00 8.72
N LYS A 141 2.50 35.87 9.44
CA LYS A 141 3.68 35.13 9.86
C LYS A 141 4.45 34.53 8.67
N LEU A 142 3.74 34.07 7.64
CA LEU A 142 4.35 33.53 6.44
C LEU A 142 5.10 34.62 5.66
N GLU A 143 4.50 35.80 5.55
CA GLU A 143 5.12 36.98 4.93
C GLU A 143 6.39 37.42 5.68
N LEU A 144 6.34 37.50 7.01
CA LEU A 144 7.50 37.83 7.83
C LEU A 144 8.67 36.85 7.61
N LEU A 145 8.40 35.55 7.73
CA LEU A 145 9.44 34.51 7.59
C LEU A 145 9.98 34.43 6.16
N PHE A 146 9.15 34.71 5.15
CA PHE A 146 9.58 34.81 3.76
C PHE A 146 10.56 35.98 3.58
N CYS A 147 10.27 37.15 4.17
CA CYS A 147 11.16 38.31 4.16
C CYS A 147 12.47 38.07 4.94
N GLU A 148 12.46 37.21 5.96
CA GLU A 148 13.68 36.75 6.66
C GLU A 148 14.53 35.78 5.82
N GLY A 149 14.10 35.45 4.59
CA GLY A 149 14.83 34.58 3.66
C GLY A 149 14.68 33.09 3.95
N LYS A 150 13.66 32.69 4.72
CA LYS A 150 13.40 31.28 4.99
C LYS A 150 13.05 30.52 3.72
N THR A 151 13.66 29.36 3.55
CA THR A 151 13.36 28.47 2.43
C THR A 151 11.99 27.83 2.58
N VAL A 152 11.38 27.41 1.47
CA VAL A 152 10.07 26.70 1.47
C VAL A 152 10.09 25.47 2.38
N LYS A 153 11.24 24.78 2.47
CA LYS A 153 11.44 23.63 3.34
C LYS A 153 11.41 24.00 4.83
N GLU A 154 12.05 25.12 5.21
CA GLU A 154 11.98 25.63 6.58
C GLU A 154 10.57 26.09 6.94
N LEU A 155 9.89 26.79 6.02
CA LEU A 155 8.50 27.21 6.19
C LEU A 155 7.58 25.99 6.35
N SER A 156 7.78 24.94 5.55
CA SER A 156 7.03 23.68 5.67
C SER A 156 7.16 23.05 7.06
N ALA A 157 8.36 23.08 7.65
CA ALA A 157 8.60 22.62 9.01
C ALA A 157 7.95 23.54 10.06
N ILE A 158 8.08 24.87 9.93
CA ILE A 158 7.54 25.85 10.90
C ILE A 158 6.02 25.85 10.96
N PHE A 159 5.35 25.70 9.82
CA PHE A 159 3.89 25.66 9.72
C PHE A 159 3.32 24.24 9.83
N GLU A 160 4.19 23.23 9.93
CA GLU A 160 3.83 21.80 9.92
C GLU A 160 2.88 21.45 8.75
N ARG A 161 3.07 22.09 7.60
CA ARG A 161 2.26 21.94 6.38
C ARG A 161 3.14 21.48 5.23
N ASN A 162 2.57 20.81 4.24
CA ASN A 162 3.33 20.36 3.07
C ASN A 162 3.88 21.54 2.24
N GLU A 163 5.03 21.35 1.58
CA GLU A 163 5.67 22.38 0.75
C GLU A 163 4.75 22.92 -0.36
N GLY A 164 3.86 22.08 -0.89
CA GLY A 164 2.84 22.48 -1.87
C GLY A 164 1.85 23.52 -1.35
N SER A 165 1.37 23.37 -0.10
CA SER A 165 0.49 24.37 0.55
C SER A 165 1.22 25.68 0.78
N ILE A 166 2.48 25.63 1.21
CA ILE A 166 3.34 26.81 1.38
C ILE A 166 3.53 27.55 0.04
N ASN A 167 3.91 26.84 -1.03
CA ASN A 167 4.09 27.45 -2.35
C ASN A 167 2.80 28.07 -2.90
N SER A 168 1.67 27.37 -2.73
CA SER A 168 0.37 27.89 -3.15
C SER A 168 0.01 29.17 -2.40
N ARG A 169 0.36 29.25 -1.11
CA ARG A 169 0.08 30.44 -0.30
C ARG A 169 1.00 31.60 -0.63
N ILE A 170 2.31 31.37 -0.78
CA ILE A 170 3.27 32.38 -1.25
C ILE A 170 2.81 32.99 -2.57
N LYS A 171 2.32 32.15 -3.49
CA LYS A 171 1.76 32.60 -4.76
C LYS A 171 0.50 33.44 -4.57
N LYS A 172 -0.43 33.02 -3.70
CA LYS A 172 -1.69 33.75 -3.44
C LYS A 172 -1.47 35.11 -2.77
N LEU A 173 -0.47 35.21 -1.90
CA LEU A 173 -0.08 36.45 -1.24
C LEU A 173 0.86 37.33 -2.09
N GLU A 174 1.24 36.84 -3.28
CA GLU A 174 2.11 37.53 -4.24
C GLU A 174 3.47 37.93 -3.63
N LEU A 175 3.97 37.18 -2.64
CA LEU A 175 5.16 37.58 -1.87
C LEU A 175 6.42 37.67 -2.73
N ARG A 176 6.54 36.80 -3.74
CA ARG A 176 7.64 36.87 -4.70
C ARG A 176 7.57 38.15 -5.53
N GLU A 177 6.37 38.59 -5.93
CA GLU A 177 6.22 39.81 -6.72
C GLU A 177 6.39 41.08 -5.87
N LYS A 178 6.03 41.02 -4.59
CA LYS A 178 6.20 42.11 -3.63
C LYS A 178 7.65 42.32 -3.19
N TYR A 179 8.43 41.23 -3.06
CA TYR A 179 9.73 41.24 -2.38
C TYR A 179 10.90 40.61 -3.17
N ASP A 180 10.70 40.00 -4.35
CA ASP A 180 11.84 39.76 -5.26
C ASP A 180 12.37 41.11 -5.73
N ARG A 181 13.55 41.48 -5.22
CA ARG A 181 14.46 42.45 -5.83
C ARG A 181 15.78 41.78 -6.11
#